data_AF-A0A4R3TE74-F1
#
_entry.id   AF-A0A4R3TE74-F1
#
_cell.length_a   1.000
_cell.length_b   1.000
_cell.length_c   1.000
_cell.angle_alpha   90.00
_cell.angle_beta   90.00
_cell.angle_gamma   90.00
#
_symmetry.space_group_name_H-M   'P 1'
#
loop_
_entity.id
_entity.type
_entity.pdbx_description
1 polymer ?
#
loop_
_entity_poly.entity_id
_entity_poly.type
_entity_poly.pdbx_seq_one_letter_code
_entity_poly.pdbx_strand_id
1 'polypeptide(L)'
;MKKIILCLGILLSFTCLKIEAKDTTSDYDEEIQMFSDFYESPSTYSFQNDKGQEINSYILSKHKDFKNNPEKVTRQMMKHVSSVIDYEQVHSDRAGKNKIWKNLKVYYTSSKYVQYDFKATANIKNSKVSSVKGTAYNLRKLYSDKYTIITKTNFSKNKASFNISHIITKSNVKMKKNTIITWQL
;
A
#
# COMPACT_ATOMS: atom_id res chain seq x y z
N MET A 1 -56.60 -40.01 -44.41
CA MET A 1 -55.28 -40.19 -43.76
C MET A 1 -54.81 -38.83 -43.23
N LYS A 2 -54.76 -38.68 -41.91
CA LYS A 2 -54.31 -37.46 -41.21
C LYS A 2 -52.77 -37.46 -41.16
N LYS A 3 -52.11 -36.34 -41.49
CA LYS A 3 -50.70 -36.11 -41.16
C LYS A 3 -50.60 -34.76 -40.44
N ILE A 4 -50.48 -34.84 -39.11
CA ILE A 4 -50.16 -33.73 -38.22
C ILE A 4 -48.64 -33.66 -38.20
N ILE A 5 -48.06 -32.57 -38.72
CA ILE A 5 -46.63 -32.29 -38.60
C ILE A 5 -46.45 -31.58 -37.26
N LEU A 6 -45.93 -32.33 -36.30
CA LEU A 6 -45.59 -31.87 -34.96
C LEU A 6 -44.18 -31.25 -35.01
N CYS A 7 -44.09 -29.93 -35.17
CA CYS A 7 -42.83 -29.22 -35.01
C CYS A 7 -42.54 -29.01 -33.52
N LEU A 8 -41.87 -29.99 -32.89
CA LEU A 8 -41.16 -29.79 -31.63
C LEU A 8 -40.00 -28.82 -31.87
N GLY A 9 -40.24 -27.52 -31.69
CA GLY A 9 -39.18 -26.54 -31.52
C GLY A 9 -38.50 -26.79 -30.17
N ILE A 10 -37.34 -27.44 -30.21
CA ILE A 10 -36.45 -27.59 -29.06
C ILE A 10 -36.11 -26.19 -28.58
N LEU A 11 -36.68 -25.80 -27.43
CA LEU A 11 -36.34 -24.59 -26.71
C LEU A 11 -34.91 -24.78 -26.17
N LEU A 12 -33.92 -24.36 -26.96
CA LEU A 12 -32.53 -24.24 -26.49
C LEU A 12 -32.51 -23.20 -25.37
N SER A 13 -32.58 -23.68 -24.13
CA SER A 13 -32.30 -22.88 -22.96
C SER A 13 -30.86 -22.39 -23.05
N PHE A 14 -30.68 -21.15 -23.49
CA PHE A 14 -29.44 -20.41 -23.28
C PHE A 14 -29.30 -20.17 -21.78
N THR A 15 -28.75 -21.14 -21.05
CA THR A 15 -28.09 -20.85 -19.79
C THR A 15 -26.88 -20.01 -20.17
N CYS A 16 -27.03 -18.68 -20.08
CA CYS A 16 -25.91 -17.78 -19.98
C CYS A 16 -25.21 -18.11 -18.66
N LEU A 17 -24.39 -19.16 -18.68
CA LEU A 17 -23.37 -19.39 -17.67
C LEU A 17 -22.47 -18.16 -17.76
N LYS A 18 -22.69 -17.21 -16.85
CA LYS A 18 -21.66 -16.24 -16.47
C LYS A 18 -20.49 -17.06 -15.95
N ILE A 19 -19.60 -17.43 -16.86
CA ILE A 19 -18.24 -17.79 -16.53
C ILE A 19 -17.60 -16.46 -16.11
N GLU A 20 -17.79 -16.09 -14.84
CA GLU A 20 -16.83 -15.21 -14.19
C GLU A 20 -15.53 -16.02 -14.18
N ALA A 21 -14.65 -15.68 -15.11
CA ALA A 21 -13.26 -16.12 -15.06
C ALA A 21 -12.74 -15.66 -13.68
N LYS A 22 -12.66 -16.63 -12.77
CA LYS A 22 -12.03 -16.43 -11.47
C LYS A 22 -10.55 -16.34 -11.80
N ASP A 23 -10.02 -15.12 -11.92
CA ASP A 23 -8.58 -14.88 -11.94
C ASP A 23 -8.01 -15.54 -10.69
N THR A 24 -7.35 -16.69 -10.87
CA THR A 24 -6.87 -17.56 -9.79
C THR A 24 -5.39 -17.35 -9.47
N THR A 25 -4.81 -16.21 -9.84
CA THR A 25 -3.65 -15.68 -9.13
C THR A 25 -4.18 -14.87 -7.95
N SER A 26 -3.86 -15.27 -6.72
CA SER A 26 -4.26 -14.49 -5.55
C SER A 26 -3.67 -13.08 -5.71
N ASP A 27 -4.57 -12.10 -5.84
CA ASP A 27 -4.30 -10.66 -5.92
C ASP A 27 -3.46 -10.10 -4.73
N TYR A 28 -3.00 -10.97 -3.82
CA TYR A 28 -2.41 -10.64 -2.53
C TYR A 28 -1.12 -11.40 -2.19
N ASP A 29 -0.49 -12.12 -3.13
CA ASP A 29 0.69 -12.95 -2.78
C ASP A 29 1.81 -12.12 -2.13
N GLU A 30 2.01 -10.90 -2.61
CA GLU A 30 2.98 -9.96 -2.05
C GLU A 30 2.58 -9.48 -0.64
N GLU A 31 1.30 -9.20 -0.43
CA GLU A 31 0.76 -8.78 0.86
C GLU A 31 0.75 -9.92 1.88
N ILE A 32 0.47 -11.15 1.44
CA ILE A 32 0.54 -12.36 2.27
C ILE A 32 1.99 -12.54 2.76
N GLN A 33 2.97 -12.44 1.87
CA GLN A 33 4.38 -12.53 2.25
C GLN A 33 4.76 -11.41 3.23
N MET A 34 4.39 -10.16 2.92
CA MET A 34 4.64 -9.01 3.78
C MET A 34 4.06 -9.18 5.19
N PHE A 35 2.83 -9.71 5.32
CA PHE A 35 2.26 -10.00 6.64
C PHE A 35 2.97 -11.16 7.33
N SER A 36 3.36 -12.20 6.59
CA SER A 36 4.14 -13.32 7.13
C SER A 36 5.45 -12.82 7.76
N ASP A 37 6.23 -12.05 7.00
CA ASP A 37 7.49 -11.45 7.45
C ASP A 37 7.29 -10.55 8.68
N PHE A 38 6.21 -9.75 8.70
CA PHE A 38 5.88 -8.92 9.86
C PHE A 38 5.56 -9.74 11.12
N TYR A 39 4.90 -10.90 10.98
CA TYR A 39 4.62 -11.75 12.14
C TYR A 39 5.87 -12.43 12.70
N GLU A 40 6.88 -12.66 11.86
CA GLU A 40 8.19 -13.17 12.28
C GLU A 40 9.05 -12.06 12.90
N SER A 41 9.01 -10.86 12.32
CA SER A 41 9.75 -9.68 12.76
C SER A 41 8.85 -8.43 12.74
N PRO A 42 8.15 -8.14 13.87
CA PRO A 42 7.22 -6.99 13.95
C PRO A 42 7.86 -5.62 13.74
N SER A 43 9.19 -5.53 13.74
CA SER A 43 9.92 -4.29 13.45
C SER A 43 10.16 -4.06 11.95
N THR A 44 9.95 -5.06 11.09
CA THR A 44 10.26 -4.97 9.65
C THR A 44 9.30 -4.03 8.92
N TYR A 45 8.04 -3.94 9.32
CA TYR A 45 7.04 -3.10 8.66
C TYR A 45 6.29 -2.16 9.61
N SER A 46 5.92 -0.98 9.11
CA SER A 46 4.89 -0.12 9.72
C SER A 46 3.72 0.04 8.75
N PHE A 47 2.58 -0.49 9.16
CA PHE A 47 1.30 -0.40 8.46
C PHE A 47 0.54 0.82 8.93
N GLN A 48 0.03 1.62 8.00
CA GLN A 48 -0.70 2.84 8.32
C GLN A 48 -2.08 2.87 7.67
N ASN A 49 -3.04 3.49 8.35
CA ASN A 49 -4.37 3.76 7.82
C ASN A 49 -4.40 5.02 6.93
N ASP A 50 -5.57 5.40 6.44
CA ASP A 50 -5.78 6.56 5.55
C ASP A 50 -5.41 7.92 6.17
N LYS A 51 -5.35 7.98 7.50
CA LYS A 51 -4.89 9.14 8.29
C LYS A 51 -3.38 9.11 8.54
N GLY A 52 -2.66 8.09 8.07
CA GLY A 52 -1.23 7.90 8.33
C GLY A 52 -0.94 7.44 9.77
N GLN A 53 -1.94 6.93 10.50
CA GLN A 53 -1.75 6.40 11.84
C GLN A 53 -1.30 4.95 11.77
N GLU A 54 -0.31 4.58 12.57
CA GLU A 54 0.17 3.20 12.64
C GLU A 54 -0.91 2.27 13.21
N ILE A 55 -1.08 1.11 12.57
CA ILE A 55 -2.06 0.08 12.92
C ILE A 55 -1.41 -1.29 13.19
N ASN A 56 -0.11 -1.32 13.48
CA ASN A 56 0.66 -2.55 13.74
C ASN A 56 0.02 -3.42 14.84
N SER A 57 -0.50 -2.84 15.92
CA SER A 57 -1.19 -3.62 16.97
C SER A 57 -2.45 -4.33 16.46
N TYR A 58 -3.20 -3.70 15.55
CA TYR A 58 -4.35 -4.34 14.90
C TYR A 58 -3.89 -5.50 14.03
N ILE A 59 -2.84 -5.32 13.22
CA ILE A 59 -2.27 -6.40 12.39
C ILE A 59 -1.78 -7.56 13.27
N LEU A 60 -0.99 -7.29 14.32
CA LEU A 60 -0.51 -8.30 15.27
C LEU A 60 -1.65 -9.10 15.91
N SER A 61 -2.78 -8.46 16.21
CA SER A 61 -3.95 -9.15 16.78
C SER A 61 -4.54 -10.23 15.85
N LYS A 62 -4.22 -10.20 14.55
CA LYS A 62 -4.71 -11.14 13.53
C LYS A 62 -3.77 -12.31 13.28
N HIS A 63 -2.64 -12.40 13.96
CA HIS A 63 -1.63 -13.45 13.72
C HIS A 63 -2.19 -14.87 13.78
N LYS A 64 -2.98 -15.20 14.81
CA LYS A 64 -3.56 -16.55 14.95
C LYS A 64 -4.53 -16.87 13.81
N ASP A 65 -5.38 -15.91 13.44
CA ASP A 65 -6.34 -16.08 12.35
C ASP A 65 -5.63 -16.22 11.01
N PHE A 66 -4.56 -15.43 10.81
CA PHE A 66 -3.75 -15.45 9.60
C PHE A 66 -3.11 -16.81 9.36
N LYS A 67 -2.56 -17.47 10.40
CA LYS A 67 -1.99 -18.84 10.26
C LYS A 67 -3.01 -19.85 9.74
N ASN A 68 -4.27 -19.70 10.10
CA ASN A 68 -5.32 -20.64 9.69
C ASN A 68 -5.87 -20.34 8.28
N ASN A 69 -5.91 -19.07 7.88
CA ASN A 69 -6.43 -18.66 6.57
C ASN A 69 -5.77 -17.35 6.08
N PRO A 70 -4.54 -17.43 5.53
CA PRO A 70 -3.75 -16.25 5.17
C PRO A 70 -4.46 -15.34 4.19
N GLU A 71 -5.06 -15.88 3.13
CA GLU A 71 -5.71 -15.08 2.10
C GLU A 71 -6.94 -14.31 2.62
N LYS A 72 -7.82 -14.99 3.39
CA LYS A 72 -9.05 -14.36 3.91
C LYS A 72 -8.69 -13.24 4.87
N VAL A 73 -7.72 -13.47 5.75
CA VAL A 73 -7.30 -12.49 6.74
C VAL A 73 -6.55 -11.33 6.09
N THR A 74 -5.69 -11.60 5.11
CA THR A 74 -5.04 -10.56 4.29
C THR A 74 -6.07 -9.64 3.63
N ARG A 75 -7.08 -10.20 2.97
CA ARG A 75 -8.20 -9.42 2.38
C ARG A 75 -8.92 -8.55 3.41
N GLN A 76 -9.04 -8.98 4.65
CA GLN A 76 -9.64 -8.17 5.72
C GLN A 76 -8.71 -7.06 6.19
N MET A 77 -7.44 -7.37 6.45
CA MET A 77 -6.45 -6.40 6.92
C MET A 77 -6.20 -5.30 5.88
N MET A 78 -6.12 -5.65 4.59
CA MET A 78 -5.91 -4.69 3.50
C MET A 78 -7.06 -3.70 3.28
N LYS A 79 -8.22 -3.88 3.93
CA LYS A 79 -9.27 -2.84 3.99
C LYS A 79 -8.89 -1.66 4.89
N HIS A 80 -7.95 -1.88 5.81
CA HIS A 80 -7.52 -0.89 6.80
C HIS A 80 -6.14 -0.31 6.47
N VAL A 81 -5.30 -1.05 5.74
CA VAL A 81 -3.98 -0.60 5.30
C VAL A 81 -4.12 0.36 4.12
N SER A 82 -3.52 1.54 4.22
CA SER A 82 -3.42 2.54 3.16
C SER A 82 -1.98 2.84 2.74
N SER A 83 -1.00 2.60 3.61
CA SER A 83 0.41 2.68 3.25
C SER A 83 1.26 1.76 4.12
N VAL A 84 2.41 1.37 3.59
CA VAL A 84 3.39 0.52 4.27
C VAL A 84 4.78 1.13 4.15
N ILE A 85 5.47 1.14 5.28
CA ILE A 85 6.89 1.45 5.40
C ILE A 85 7.62 0.14 5.66
N ASP A 86 8.56 -0.21 4.79
CA ASP A 86 9.51 -1.29 4.99
C ASP A 86 10.77 -0.71 5.65
N TYR A 87 11.02 -1.08 6.90
CA TYR A 87 12.16 -0.60 7.68
C TYR A 87 13.47 -1.34 7.37
N GLU A 88 13.44 -2.55 6.80
CA GLU A 88 14.65 -3.24 6.34
C GLU A 88 15.31 -2.49 5.18
N GLN A 89 14.51 -1.79 4.39
CA GLN A 89 14.94 -0.98 3.25
C GLN A 89 15.34 0.46 3.64
N VAL A 90 15.65 0.70 4.92
CA VAL A 90 16.02 2.03 5.43
C VAL A 90 17.52 2.15 5.60
N HIS A 91 18.10 3.08 4.85
CA HIS A 91 19.53 3.34 4.87
C HIS A 91 19.82 4.72 5.46
N SER A 92 20.90 4.81 6.23
CA SER A 92 21.44 6.10 6.68
C SER A 92 22.87 6.24 6.20
N ASP A 93 23.29 7.45 5.87
CA ASP A 93 24.71 7.69 5.61
C ASP A 93 25.51 7.63 6.92
N ARG A 94 26.84 7.45 6.81
CA ARG A 94 27.74 7.35 7.98
C ARG A 94 27.66 8.57 8.91
N ALA A 95 27.27 9.72 8.38
CA ALA A 95 27.19 10.98 9.11
C ALA A 95 25.80 11.24 9.72
N GLY A 96 24.81 10.36 9.52
CA GLY A 96 23.42 10.56 9.94
C GLY A 96 22.76 11.79 9.29
N LYS A 97 23.33 12.31 8.20
CA LYS A 97 22.80 13.48 7.47
C LYS A 97 21.66 13.11 6.55
N ASN A 98 21.67 11.89 6.03
CA ASN A 98 20.64 11.39 5.15
C ASN A 98 20.02 10.12 5.73
N LYS A 99 18.70 10.02 5.60
CA LYS A 99 17.95 8.79 5.83
C LYS A 99 17.06 8.54 4.63
N ILE A 100 17.14 7.33 4.06
CA ILE A 100 16.46 6.94 2.84
C ILE A 100 15.59 5.73 3.16
N TRP A 101 14.29 5.86 2.96
CA TRP A 101 13.33 4.76 3.01
C TRP A 101 13.04 4.34 1.58
N LYS A 102 13.38 3.11 1.22
CA LYS A 102 13.12 2.61 -0.13
C LYS A 102 11.85 1.76 -0.21
N ASN A 103 11.32 1.62 -1.41
CA ASN A 103 10.21 0.71 -1.74
C ASN A 103 8.94 0.93 -0.91
N LEU A 104 8.66 2.17 -0.52
CA LEU A 104 7.45 2.52 0.21
C LEU A 104 6.22 2.34 -0.65
N LYS A 105 5.16 1.74 -0.11
CA LYS A 105 3.93 1.43 -0.84
C LYS A 105 2.76 2.25 -0.32
N VAL A 106 1.96 2.80 -1.24
CA VAL A 106 0.68 3.46 -0.93
C VAL A 106 -0.42 2.81 -1.74
N TYR A 107 -1.39 2.23 -1.03
CA TYR A 107 -2.47 1.43 -1.58
C TYR A 107 -3.67 2.31 -1.96
N TYR A 108 -4.17 2.14 -3.18
CA TYR A 108 -5.37 2.80 -3.70
C TYR A 108 -6.56 1.84 -3.77
N THR A 109 -6.27 0.57 -4.01
CA THR A 109 -7.14 -0.55 -3.69
C THR A 109 -6.35 -1.55 -2.87
N SER A 110 -7.02 -2.57 -2.36
CA SER A 110 -6.41 -3.59 -1.52
C SER A 110 -5.30 -4.40 -2.23
N SER A 111 -5.33 -4.50 -3.56
CA SER A 111 -4.31 -5.19 -4.40
C SER A 111 -3.55 -4.25 -5.36
N LYS A 112 -3.75 -2.92 -5.27
CA LYS A 112 -3.07 -1.96 -6.17
C LYS A 112 -2.50 -0.79 -5.40
N TYR A 113 -1.21 -0.56 -5.59
CA TYR A 113 -0.46 0.49 -4.93
C TYR A 113 0.47 1.26 -5.88
N VAL A 114 1.02 2.37 -5.41
CA VAL A 114 2.18 3.05 -6.03
C VAL A 114 3.37 2.88 -5.10
N GLN A 115 4.52 2.58 -5.69
CA GLN A 115 5.78 2.45 -4.99
C GLN A 115 6.65 3.70 -5.17
N TYR A 116 7.27 4.18 -4.10
CA TYR A 116 8.13 5.34 -4.12
C TYR A 116 9.27 5.21 -3.09
N ASP A 117 10.33 5.97 -3.31
CA ASP A 117 11.40 6.16 -2.34
C ASP A 117 11.25 7.50 -1.65
N PHE A 118 11.67 7.58 -0.40
CA PHE A 118 11.68 8.82 0.36
C PHE A 118 13.06 9.08 0.95
N LYS A 119 13.61 10.27 0.68
CA LYS A 119 14.87 10.74 1.26
C LYS A 119 14.60 11.91 2.18
N ALA A 120 15.01 11.78 3.42
CA ALA A 120 15.19 12.90 4.33
C ALA A 120 16.66 13.31 4.38
N THR A 121 16.89 14.63 4.37
CA THR A 121 18.22 15.23 4.49
C THR A 121 18.20 16.27 5.59
N ALA A 122 19.09 16.13 6.57
CA ALA A 122 19.33 17.08 7.65
C ALA A 122 20.44 18.06 7.26
N ASN A 123 20.18 19.36 7.48
CA ASN A 123 21.19 20.41 7.36
C ASN A 123 21.82 20.66 8.73
N ILE A 124 23.12 20.46 8.85
CA ILE A 124 23.85 20.63 10.11
C ILE A 124 24.59 21.98 10.09
N LYS A 125 24.40 22.79 11.14
CA LYS A 125 25.14 24.03 11.40
C LYS A 125 25.63 24.02 12.85
N ASN A 126 26.88 24.39 13.09
CA ASN A 126 27.48 24.43 14.44
C ASN A 126 27.24 23.13 15.23
N SER A 127 27.46 21.98 14.58
CA SER A 127 27.26 20.64 15.17
C SER A 127 25.83 20.35 15.66
N LYS A 128 24.82 21.10 15.18
CA LYS A 128 23.40 20.89 15.48
C LYS A 128 22.59 20.80 14.20
N VAL A 129 21.51 20.00 14.21
CA VAL A 129 20.56 19.96 13.09
C VAL A 129 19.77 21.28 13.07
N SER A 130 19.96 22.05 12.01
CA SER A 130 19.33 23.36 11.82
C SER A 130 18.01 23.28 11.05
N SER A 131 17.85 22.29 10.18
CA SER A 131 16.62 22.02 9.44
C SER A 131 16.68 20.63 8.83
N VAL A 132 15.52 20.13 8.42
CA VAL A 132 15.38 18.87 7.69
C VAL A 132 14.50 19.11 6.48
N LYS A 133 14.81 18.47 5.37
CA LYS A 133 13.98 18.46 4.16
C LYS A 133 13.70 17.01 3.76
N GLY A 134 12.48 16.77 3.30
CA GLY A 134 12.03 15.47 2.79
C GLY A 134 11.68 15.56 1.32
N THR A 135 12.08 14.57 0.53
CA THR A 135 11.71 14.47 -0.89
C THR A 135 11.28 13.03 -1.19
N ALA A 136 10.11 12.88 -1.82
CA ALA A 136 9.64 11.62 -2.34
C ALA A 136 9.94 11.51 -3.84
N TYR A 137 10.45 10.35 -4.26
CA TYR A 137 10.79 10.02 -5.64
C TYR A 137 9.93 8.86 -6.10
N ASN A 138 9.16 9.06 -7.17
CA ASN A 138 8.34 7.99 -7.70
C ASN A 138 9.21 6.99 -8.46
N LEU A 139 9.17 5.71 -8.06
CA LEU A 139 9.93 4.64 -8.71
C LEU A 139 9.14 3.97 -9.84
N ARG A 140 7.81 3.90 -9.72
CA ARG A 140 6.96 3.20 -10.68
C ARG A 140 5.65 3.98 -10.90
N LYS A 141 5.53 4.61 -12.08
CA LYS A 141 4.23 5.08 -12.59
C LYS A 141 3.42 3.85 -13.02
N LEU A 142 2.56 3.35 -12.13
CA LEU A 142 1.79 2.15 -12.45
C LEU A 142 0.60 2.39 -13.39
N TYR A 143 0.24 3.64 -13.74
CA TYR A 143 -0.92 3.91 -14.60
C TYR A 143 -0.76 5.18 -15.47
N SER A 144 -1.57 5.26 -16.52
CA SER A 144 -1.83 6.46 -17.35
C SER A 144 -2.46 7.63 -16.59
N ASP A 145 -2.74 7.45 -15.30
CA ASP A 145 -3.35 8.43 -14.41
C ASP A 145 -2.36 9.52 -13.98
N LYS A 146 -2.86 10.74 -13.77
CA LYS A 146 -2.05 11.82 -13.19
C LYS A 146 -1.84 11.54 -11.71
N TYR A 147 -0.57 11.41 -11.32
CA TYR A 147 -0.16 11.19 -9.95
C TYR A 147 0.75 12.31 -9.46
N THR A 148 0.39 12.89 -8.31
CA THR A 148 1.14 13.96 -7.65
C THR A 148 1.48 13.53 -6.23
N ILE A 149 2.74 13.73 -5.84
CA ILE A 149 3.18 13.59 -4.45
C ILE A 149 3.48 14.98 -3.89
N ILE A 150 2.92 15.27 -2.72
CA ILE A 150 3.19 16.49 -1.97
C ILE A 150 3.80 16.09 -0.65
N THR A 151 4.96 16.66 -0.32
CA THR A 151 5.64 16.42 0.96
C THR A 151 5.60 17.67 1.81
N LYS A 152 5.14 17.53 3.06
CA LYS A 152 5.26 18.57 4.09
C LYS A 152 6.15 18.06 5.22
N THR A 153 7.20 18.82 5.53
CA THR A 153 8.09 18.53 6.65
C THR A 153 7.69 19.34 7.87
N ASN A 154 7.65 18.68 9.03
CA ASN A 154 7.61 19.33 10.34
C ASN A 154 8.85 18.89 11.12
N PHE A 155 9.62 19.85 11.63
CA PHE A 155 10.82 19.58 12.41
C PHE A 155 10.70 20.29 13.76
N SER A 156 10.86 19.53 14.84
CA SER A 156 10.83 20.05 16.21
C SER A 156 11.84 19.31 17.06
N LYS A 157 12.70 20.07 17.76
CA LYS A 157 13.80 19.55 18.59
C LYS A 157 14.67 18.57 17.79
N ASN A 158 14.54 17.27 18.07
CA ASN A 158 15.32 16.18 17.48
C ASN A 158 14.43 15.22 16.68
N LYS A 159 13.22 15.63 16.31
CA LYS A 159 12.27 14.81 15.59
C LYS A 159 11.81 15.52 14.33
N ALA A 160 11.97 14.85 13.19
CA ALA A 160 11.34 15.25 11.95
C ALA A 160 10.17 14.32 11.65
N SER A 161 9.03 14.89 11.26
CA SER A 161 7.91 14.16 10.67
C SER A 161 7.65 14.66 9.26
N PHE A 162 7.30 13.74 8.38
CA PHE A 162 7.04 14.00 6.97
C PHE A 162 5.65 13.51 6.64
N ASN A 163 4.76 14.44 6.33
CA ASN A 163 3.42 14.13 5.84
C ASN A 163 3.49 14.09 4.32
N ILE A 164 3.29 12.91 3.76
CA ILE A 164 3.36 12.65 2.33
C ILE A 164 1.94 12.42 1.84
N SER A 165 1.43 13.35 1.05
CA SER A 165 0.10 13.25 0.43
C SER A 165 0.24 12.78 -1.01
N HIS A 166 -0.48 11.71 -1.31
CA HIS A 166 -0.53 11.02 -2.59
C HIS A 166 -1.87 11.32 -3.24
N ILE A 167 -1.85 11.99 -4.40
CA ILE A 167 -3.04 12.41 -5.11
C ILE A 167 -3.06 11.72 -6.46
N ILE A 168 -4.03 10.84 -6.68
CA ILE A 168 -4.31 10.20 -7.97
C ILE A 168 -5.59 10.81 -8.55
N THR A 169 -5.53 11.18 -9.83
CA THR A 169 -6.71 11.59 -10.60
C THR A 169 -6.95 10.60 -11.72
N LYS A 170 -8.07 9.88 -11.65
CA LYS A 170 -8.51 8.88 -12.64
C LYS A 170 -9.91 9.21 -13.11
N SER A 171 -10.10 9.44 -14.41
CA SER A 171 -11.43 9.65 -15.04
C SER A 171 -12.39 10.52 -14.21
N ASN A 172 -11.92 11.69 -13.75
CA ASN A 172 -12.61 12.67 -12.89
C ASN A 172 -12.77 12.33 -11.40
N VAL A 173 -12.28 11.18 -10.93
CA VAL A 173 -12.21 10.85 -9.51
C VAL A 173 -10.84 11.21 -8.95
N LYS A 174 -10.82 11.99 -7.87
CA LYS A 174 -9.62 12.37 -7.13
C LYS A 174 -9.52 11.56 -5.84
N MET A 175 -8.52 10.71 -5.74
CA MET A 175 -8.21 9.95 -4.53
C MET A 175 -7.02 10.56 -3.80
N LYS A 176 -7.11 10.67 -2.47
CA LYS A 176 -6.01 11.15 -1.62
C LYS A 176 -5.68 10.10 -0.57
N LYS A 177 -4.40 9.75 -0.46
CA LYS A 177 -3.83 8.88 0.57
C LYS A 177 -2.68 9.60 1.28
N ASN A 178 -2.46 9.29 2.55
CA ASN A 178 -1.40 9.91 3.33
C ASN A 178 -0.48 8.85 3.93
N THR A 179 0.82 9.13 3.90
CA THR A 179 1.85 8.40 4.64
C THR A 179 2.51 9.37 5.61
N ILE A 180 2.79 8.93 6.84
CA ILE A 180 3.55 9.70 7.83
C ILE A 180 4.84 8.98 8.14
N ILE A 181 5.98 9.60 7.85
CA ILE A 181 7.30 9.07 8.20
C ILE A 181 7.88 9.90 9.33
N THR A 182 8.52 9.22 10.29
CA THR A 182 9.19 9.86 11.40
C THR A 182 10.68 9.53 11.40
N TRP A 183 11.49 10.54 11.65
CA TRP A 183 12.93 10.41 11.86
C TRP A 183 13.32 11.01 13.20
N GLN A 184 13.92 10.19 14.06
CA GLN A 184 14.63 10.63 15.27
C GLN A 184 16.08 10.96 14.89
N LEU A 185 16.54 12.15 15.28
CA LEU A 185 17.85 12.73 15.01
C LEU A 185 18.75 12.72 16.24
#